data_AF-A0AAE9PYV9-F1
#
_entry.id   AF-A0AAE9PYV9-F1
#
_cell.length_a   1.000
_cell.length_b   1.000
_cell.length_c   1.000
_cell.angle_alpha   90.00
_cell.angle_beta   90.00
_cell.angle_gamma   90.00
#
_symmetry.space_group_name_H-M   'P 1'
#
loop_
_entity.id
_entity.type
_entity.pdbx_description
1 polymer ?
#
loop_
_entity_poly.entity_id
_entity_poly.type
_entity_poly.pdbx_seq_one_letter_code
_entity_poly.pdbx_strand_id
1 'polypeptide(L)'
;MTGNVSEEDQARSQEVGVNDYLMKPVTIEKLSEKLVKWLPKPETEPILDEEVIREIMLLDEDGSTGLLESLVEMYTSDTPAKINKLNELAAAGEVTKVVEAAHELKSGSVSLGVGRLSSLLSDIEQLARENRLENAKAKLSALQSVYQATCSELERYIHQC
;
A
#
# COMPACT_ATOMS: atom_id res chain seq x y z
N MET A 1 -47.01 15.45 -9.36
CA MET A 1 -46.75 16.36 -8.23
C MET A 1 -45.99 15.56 -7.18
N THR A 2 -44.91 16.16 -6.69
CA THR A 2 -43.87 15.75 -5.73
C THR A 2 -44.35 15.13 -4.41
N GLY A 3 -43.60 14.14 -3.89
CA GLY A 3 -42.99 14.16 -2.54
C GLY A 3 -43.85 13.43 -1.49
N ASN A 4 -43.36 12.73 -0.47
CA ASN A 4 -42.06 12.68 0.18
C ASN A 4 -42.02 11.43 1.10
N VAL A 5 -40.82 10.94 1.41
CA VAL A 5 -40.50 9.85 2.35
C VAL A 5 -40.76 10.24 3.80
N SER A 6 -41.18 9.30 4.65
CA SER A 6 -40.92 9.21 6.11
C SER A 6 -41.07 7.72 6.48
N GLU A 7 -40.00 7.01 6.88
CA GLU A 7 -39.52 6.84 8.28
C GLU A 7 -40.60 6.21 9.18
N GLU A 8 -40.29 5.04 9.77
CA GLU A 8 -41.10 4.18 10.68
C GLU A 8 -41.64 2.89 10.05
N ASP A 9 -40.82 1.82 10.01
CA ASP A 9 -41.02 0.67 10.91
C ASP A 9 -39.83 -0.30 10.77
N GLN A 10 -38.81 0.00 11.57
CA GLN A 10 -37.64 -0.81 11.79
C GLN A 10 -38.03 -2.00 12.67
N ALA A 11 -38.65 -3.05 12.13
CA ALA A 11 -38.88 -4.28 12.90
C ALA A 11 -39.18 -5.51 12.02
N ARG A 12 -38.13 -6.15 11.50
CA ARG A 12 -38.03 -7.62 11.62
C ARG A 12 -36.59 -8.09 11.42
N SER A 13 -36.10 -8.64 12.52
CA SER A 13 -34.80 -9.26 12.71
C SER A 13 -34.48 -10.30 11.65
N GLN A 14 -33.20 -10.30 11.25
CA GLN A 14 -32.35 -11.43 10.91
C GLN A 14 -32.96 -12.57 10.08
N GLU A 15 -32.42 -12.77 8.89
CA GLU A 15 -31.88 -14.08 8.50
C GLU A 15 -31.11 -13.95 7.17
N VAL A 16 -30.06 -14.75 7.05
CA VAL A 16 -29.18 -14.96 5.89
C VAL A 16 -27.99 -13.98 5.78
N GLY A 17 -26.80 -14.59 5.90
CA GLY A 17 -25.49 -13.96 5.77
C GLY A 17 -25.35 -13.18 4.47
N VAL A 18 -25.13 -11.89 4.63
CA VAL A 18 -24.79 -10.99 3.55
C VAL A 18 -23.28 -11.01 3.39
N ASN A 19 -22.87 -11.65 2.31
CA ASN A 19 -21.66 -11.28 1.57
C ASN A 19 -21.79 -9.78 1.26
N ASP A 20 -21.11 -8.94 2.04
CA ASP A 20 -21.24 -7.48 1.95
C ASP A 20 -20.59 -7.00 0.65
N TYR A 21 -21.46 -6.94 -0.35
CA TYR A 21 -21.24 -6.44 -1.69
C TYR A 21 -20.65 -5.03 -1.61
N LEU A 22 -19.35 -4.91 -1.88
CA LEU A 22 -18.66 -3.65 -2.14
C LEU A 22 -19.19 -3.01 -3.44
N MET A 23 -20.29 -2.28 -3.36
CA MET A 23 -20.72 -1.37 -4.42
C MET A 23 -20.05 0.02 -4.24
N LYS A 24 -18.93 0.18 -4.97
CA LYS A 24 -18.30 1.39 -5.58
C LYS A 24 -18.23 2.73 -4.79
N PRO A 25 -17.11 3.48 -4.89
CA PRO A 25 -15.71 3.10 -4.97
C PRO A 25 -14.95 3.74 -3.79
N VAL A 26 -14.64 2.97 -2.75
CA VAL A 26 -13.68 3.44 -1.75
C VAL A 26 -12.32 3.02 -2.25
N THR A 27 -11.60 3.98 -2.82
CA THR A 27 -10.20 3.85 -3.21
C THR A 27 -9.45 3.18 -2.07
N ILE A 28 -8.89 1.99 -2.31
CA ILE A 28 -8.15 1.20 -1.30
C ILE A 28 -7.06 2.04 -0.62
N GLU A 29 -6.57 3.07 -1.31
CA GLU A 29 -5.69 4.13 -0.84
C GLU A 29 -6.21 4.86 0.43
N LYS A 30 -7.51 5.14 0.54
CA LYS A 30 -8.09 5.82 1.73
C LYS A 30 -8.33 4.90 2.91
N LEU A 31 -8.49 3.60 2.66
CA LEU A 31 -8.71 2.60 3.72
C LEU A 31 -7.39 2.22 4.38
N SER A 32 -6.32 2.09 3.58
CA SER A 32 -4.97 1.82 4.08
C SER A 32 -4.44 2.96 4.96
N GLU A 33 -4.72 4.23 4.61
CA GLU A 33 -4.32 5.40 5.42
C GLU A 33 -4.82 5.34 6.86
N LYS A 34 -6.05 4.86 7.06
CA LYS A 34 -6.63 4.74 8.41
C LYS A 34 -6.18 3.48 9.11
N LEU A 35 -6.00 2.36 8.42
CA LEU A 35 -5.56 1.10 9.05
C LEU A 35 -4.10 1.19 9.53
N VAL A 36 -3.21 1.82 8.77
CA VAL A 36 -1.80 2.05 9.17
C VAL A 36 -1.68 2.92 10.42
N LYS A 37 -2.66 3.78 10.70
CA LYS A 37 -2.64 4.66 11.89
C LYS A 37 -2.91 3.91 13.20
N TRP A 38 -3.53 2.72 13.15
CA TRP A 38 -4.00 2.02 14.36
C TRP A 38 -3.31 0.68 14.64
N LEU A 39 -2.46 0.17 13.73
CA LEU A 39 -1.63 -0.97 14.05
C LEU A 39 -0.32 -0.54 14.75
N PRO A 40 0.03 -1.15 15.90
CA PRO A 40 1.32 -0.94 16.53
C PRO A 40 2.42 -1.45 15.60
N LYS A 41 3.37 -0.57 15.27
CA LYS A 41 4.51 -0.83 14.37
C LYS A 41 5.49 -1.80 15.06
N PRO A 42 5.62 -3.07 14.63
CA PRO A 42 6.58 -3.98 15.25
C PRO A 42 8.01 -3.61 14.79
N GLU A 43 8.97 -3.56 15.71
CA GLU A 43 10.40 -3.26 15.41
C GLU A 43 11.09 -4.30 14.50
N THR A 44 10.41 -5.41 14.20
CA THR A 44 10.81 -6.46 13.26
C THR A 44 9.72 -6.67 12.22
N GLU A 45 9.40 -5.64 11.44
CA GLU A 45 8.48 -5.80 10.30
C GLU A 45 9.09 -6.76 9.26
N PRO A 46 8.36 -7.81 8.88
CA PRO A 46 8.79 -8.68 7.80
C PRO A 46 8.89 -7.88 6.50
N ILE A 47 9.83 -8.26 5.63
CA ILE A 47 10.03 -7.60 4.33
C ILE A 47 8.75 -7.71 3.48
N LEU A 48 8.09 -8.87 3.59
CA LEU A 48 6.86 -9.24 2.91
C LEU A 48 5.78 -9.62 3.92
N ASP A 49 4.55 -9.23 3.62
CA ASP A 49 3.34 -9.66 4.28
C ASP A 49 2.82 -10.92 3.55
N GLU A 50 3.07 -12.08 4.14
CA GLU A 50 2.67 -13.36 3.56
C GLU A 50 1.15 -13.49 3.41
N GLU A 51 0.35 -12.81 4.24
CA GLU A 51 -1.11 -12.89 4.17
C GLU A 51 -1.60 -12.23 2.88
N VAL A 52 -1.12 -11.02 2.59
CA VAL A 52 -1.42 -10.30 1.35
C VAL A 52 -0.96 -11.09 0.13
N ILE A 53 0.23 -11.69 0.18
CA ILE A 53 0.74 -12.50 -0.95
C ILE A 53 -0.14 -13.74 -1.18
N ARG A 54 -0.58 -14.42 -0.11
CA ARG A 54 -1.51 -15.55 -0.23
C ARG A 54 -2.85 -15.11 -0.80
N GLU A 55 -3.39 -13.97 -0.40
CA GLU A 55 -4.62 -13.42 -0.97
C GLU A 55 -4.47 -13.17 -2.47
N ILE A 56 -3.35 -12.60 -2.92
CA ILE A 56 -3.08 -12.40 -4.36
C ILE A 56 -3.04 -13.74 -5.10
N MET A 57 -2.36 -14.75 -4.55
CA MET A 57 -2.29 -16.08 -5.16
C MET A 57 -3.63 -16.81 -5.19
N LEU A 58 -4.54 -16.53 -4.25
CA LEU A 58 -5.90 -17.09 -4.27
C LEU A 58 -6.77 -16.52 -5.40
N LEU A 59 -6.36 -15.40 -6.03
CA LEU A 59 -7.04 -14.83 -7.19
C LEU A 59 -6.63 -15.49 -8.51
N ASP A 60 -5.52 -16.22 -8.55
CA ASP A 60 -5.12 -17.02 -9.71
C ASP A 60 -6.06 -18.23 -9.84
N GLU A 61 -6.80 -18.32 -10.95
CA GLU A 61 -7.82 -19.36 -11.19
C GLU A 61 -7.25 -20.78 -11.23
N ASP A 62 -5.95 -20.92 -11.50
CA ASP A 62 -5.20 -22.17 -11.60
C ASP A 62 -4.31 -22.44 -10.37
N GLY A 63 -4.30 -21.55 -9.38
CA GLY A 63 -3.42 -21.62 -8.22
C GLY A 63 -1.94 -21.42 -8.55
N SER A 64 -1.64 -20.81 -9.70
CA SER A 64 -0.28 -20.43 -10.09
C SER A 64 0.19 -19.15 -9.38
N THR A 65 1.41 -18.73 -9.70
CA THR A 65 2.00 -17.45 -9.29
C THR A 65 1.83 -16.36 -10.37
N GLY A 66 1.01 -16.59 -11.40
CA GLY A 66 0.97 -15.75 -12.61
C GLY A 66 0.57 -14.30 -12.35
N LEU A 67 -0.46 -14.05 -11.53
CA LEU A 67 -0.86 -12.71 -11.13
C LEU A 67 0.23 -12.03 -10.31
N LEU A 68 0.80 -12.75 -9.34
CA LEU A 68 1.87 -12.22 -8.49
C LEU A 68 3.11 -11.84 -9.32
N GLU A 69 3.54 -12.70 -10.23
CA GLU A 69 4.65 -12.43 -11.15
C GLU A 69 4.42 -11.16 -11.98
N SER A 70 3.23 -11.02 -12.55
CA SER A 70 2.85 -9.85 -13.34
C SER A 70 2.86 -8.56 -12.52
N LEU A 71 2.36 -8.61 -11.27
CA LEU A 71 2.38 -7.47 -10.35
C LEU A 71 3.80 -7.11 -9.95
N VAL A 72 4.64 -8.10 -9.63
CA VAL A 72 6.04 -7.90 -9.28
C VAL A 72 6.83 -7.33 -10.45
N GLU A 73 6.60 -7.79 -11.68
CA GLU A 73 7.24 -7.24 -12.88
C GLU A 73 6.88 -5.76 -13.09
N MET A 74 5.58 -5.42 -13.04
CA MET A 74 5.15 -4.00 -13.13
C MET A 74 5.74 -3.16 -12.01
N TYR A 75 5.71 -3.66 -10.77
CA TYR A 75 6.24 -2.95 -9.62
C TYR A 75 7.75 -2.70 -9.76
N THR A 76 8.51 -3.72 -10.19
CA THR A 76 9.96 -3.62 -10.33
C THR A 76 10.41 -2.75 -11.50
N SER A 77 9.60 -2.67 -12.56
CA SER A 77 9.80 -1.76 -13.70
C SER A 77 9.56 -0.29 -13.32
N ASP A 78 8.47 0.01 -12.60
CA ASP A 78 8.02 1.39 -12.40
C ASP A 78 8.63 2.06 -11.15
N THR A 79 8.87 1.29 -10.10
CA THR A 79 9.32 1.81 -8.79
C THR A 79 10.68 2.54 -8.84
N PRO A 80 11.70 2.09 -9.61
CA PRO A 80 13.00 2.79 -9.67
C PRO A 80 12.87 4.24 -10.15
N ALA A 81 12.05 4.47 -11.18
CA ALA A 81 11.82 5.82 -11.72
C ALA A 81 11.10 6.71 -10.68
N LYS A 82 10.12 6.15 -9.96
CA LYS A 82 9.41 6.85 -8.89
C LYS A 82 10.30 7.17 -7.69
N ILE A 83 11.19 6.25 -7.28
CA ILE A 83 12.18 6.49 -6.21
C ILE A 83 13.16 7.61 -6.60
N ASN A 84 13.65 7.60 -7.84
CA ASN A 84 14.50 8.67 -8.34
C ASN A 84 13.76 10.01 -8.32
N LYS A 85 12.48 10.01 -8.74
CA LYS A 85 11.67 11.22 -8.72
C LYS A 85 11.46 11.76 -7.30
N LEU A 86 11.20 10.87 -6.34
CA LEU A 86 11.06 11.23 -4.93
C LEU A 86 12.33 11.88 -4.37
N ASN A 87 13.51 11.36 -4.75
CA ASN A 87 14.80 11.96 -4.38
C ASN A 87 15.00 13.35 -4.97
N GLU A 88 14.66 13.56 -6.26
CA GLU A 88 14.72 14.89 -6.89
C GLU A 88 13.82 15.89 -6.19
N LEU A 89 12.58 15.51 -5.88
CA LEU A 89 11.59 16.36 -5.21
C LEU A 89 12.05 16.74 -3.81
N ALA A 90 12.63 15.78 -3.07
CA ALA A 90 13.19 16.04 -1.75
C ALA A 90 14.39 17.00 -1.84
N ALA A 91 15.27 16.82 -2.83
CA ALA A 91 16.40 17.72 -3.07
C ALA A 91 15.95 19.14 -3.44
N ALA A 92 14.87 19.27 -4.21
CA ALA A 92 14.27 20.54 -4.62
C ALA A 92 13.50 21.26 -3.49
N GLY A 93 13.25 20.60 -2.35
CA GLY A 93 12.49 21.18 -1.24
C GLY A 93 10.98 21.18 -1.46
N GLU A 94 10.48 20.39 -2.41
CA GLU A 94 9.08 20.36 -2.84
C GLU A 94 8.22 19.49 -1.90
N VAL A 95 8.00 19.94 -0.66
CA VAL A 95 7.33 19.19 0.42
C VAL A 95 6.05 18.50 -0.04
N THR A 96 5.12 19.24 -0.66
CA THR A 96 3.82 18.71 -1.10
C THR A 96 3.99 17.55 -2.07
N LYS A 97 4.88 17.70 -3.06
CA LYS A 97 5.13 16.67 -4.06
C LYS A 97 5.85 15.46 -3.48
N VAL A 98 6.71 15.66 -2.47
CA VAL A 98 7.35 14.55 -1.72
C VAL A 98 6.28 13.73 -0.99
N VAL A 99 5.31 14.39 -0.35
CA VAL A 99 4.19 13.70 0.33
C VAL A 99 3.38 12.89 -0.67
N GLU A 100 2.98 13.49 -1.81
CA GLU A 100 2.21 12.81 -2.86
C GLU A 100 2.97 11.62 -3.45
N ALA A 101 4.24 11.79 -3.81
CA ALA A 101 5.05 10.73 -4.40
C ALA A 101 5.35 9.59 -3.41
N ALA A 102 5.59 9.92 -2.13
CA ALA A 102 5.76 8.91 -1.07
C ALA A 102 4.46 8.13 -0.82
N HIS A 103 3.32 8.83 -0.84
CA HIS A 103 1.99 8.23 -0.66
C HIS A 103 1.66 7.25 -1.80
N GLU A 104 1.87 7.65 -3.06
CA GLU A 104 1.62 6.79 -4.23
C GLU A 104 2.48 5.52 -4.19
N LEU A 105 3.79 5.67 -3.92
CA LEU A 105 4.71 4.55 -3.79
C LEU A 105 4.33 3.62 -2.63
N LYS A 106 3.87 4.19 -1.51
CA LYS A 106 3.41 3.44 -0.35
C LYS A 106 2.19 2.60 -0.69
N SER A 107 1.20 3.18 -1.36
CA SER A 107 -0.01 2.47 -1.78
C SER A 107 0.32 1.27 -2.66
N GLY A 108 1.20 1.43 -3.65
CA GLY A 108 1.67 0.33 -4.49
C GLY A 108 2.41 -0.76 -3.69
N SER A 109 3.21 -0.36 -2.70
CA SER A 109 3.93 -1.29 -1.83
C SER A 109 2.98 -2.11 -0.95
N VAL A 110 1.94 -1.48 -0.38
CA VAL A 110 0.91 -2.17 0.41
C VAL A 110 0.14 -3.18 -0.45
N SER A 111 -0.22 -2.81 -1.68
CA SER A 111 -0.99 -3.72 -2.56
C SER A 111 -0.24 -4.99 -2.95
N LEU A 112 1.09 -4.99 -2.93
CA LEU A 112 1.92 -6.18 -3.17
C LEU A 112 2.33 -6.91 -1.89
N GLY A 113 1.88 -6.44 -0.71
CA GLY A 113 2.32 -6.99 0.57
C GLY A 113 3.76 -6.61 0.93
N VAL A 114 4.34 -5.57 0.33
CA VAL A 114 5.69 -5.10 0.69
C VAL A 114 5.64 -4.23 1.94
N GLY A 115 5.64 -4.88 3.10
CA GLY A 115 5.48 -4.23 4.41
C GLY A 115 6.63 -3.26 4.73
N ARG A 116 7.88 -3.74 4.71
CA ARG A 116 9.04 -2.94 5.14
C ARG A 116 9.25 -1.66 4.31
N LEU A 117 9.06 -1.75 2.99
CA LEU A 117 9.20 -0.59 2.10
C LEU A 117 8.05 0.41 2.30
N SER A 118 6.82 -0.09 2.45
CA SER A 118 5.65 0.72 2.80
C SER A 118 5.86 1.50 4.09
N SER A 119 6.41 0.86 5.13
CA SER A 119 6.70 1.52 6.40
C SER A 119 7.76 2.61 6.29
N LEU A 120 8.80 2.39 5.48
CA LEU A 120 9.82 3.40 5.22
C LEU A 120 9.25 4.60 4.45
N LEU A 121 8.40 4.34 3.46
CA LEU A 121 7.69 5.38 2.71
C LEU A 121 6.71 6.15 3.60
N SER A 122 6.02 5.48 4.52
CA SER A 122 5.14 6.13 5.49
C SER A 122 5.92 7.05 6.45
N ASP A 123 7.13 6.67 6.84
CA ASP A 123 7.99 7.55 7.64
C ASP A 123 8.45 8.78 6.84
N ILE A 124 8.83 8.60 5.57
CA ILE A 124 9.23 9.69 4.67
C ILE A 124 8.07 10.66 4.46
N GLU A 125 6.87 10.12 4.18
CA GLU A 125 5.63 10.89 4.03
C GLU A 125 5.33 11.72 5.29
N GLN A 126 5.40 11.10 6.48
CA GLN A 126 5.14 11.77 7.75
C GLN A 126 6.18 12.87 8.03
N LEU A 127 7.46 12.60 7.81
CA LEU A 127 8.54 13.59 7.98
C LEU A 127 8.36 14.77 7.03
N ALA A 128 7.95 14.52 5.78
CA ALA A 128 7.65 15.58 4.83
C ALA A 128 6.42 16.40 5.28
N ARG A 129 5.33 15.76 5.75
CA ARG A 129 4.15 16.44 6.32
C ARG A 129 4.50 17.32 7.52
N GLU A 130 5.47 16.91 8.34
CA GLU A 130 6.02 17.67 9.47
C GLU A 130 7.03 18.77 9.06
N ASN A 131 7.23 18.98 7.76
CA ASN A 131 8.21 19.91 7.19
C ASN A 131 9.67 19.60 7.60
N ARG A 132 9.97 18.33 7.89
CA ARG A 132 11.29 17.80 8.27
C ARG A 132 11.97 17.10 7.09
N LEU A 133 12.13 17.83 5.98
CA LEU A 133 12.70 17.27 4.75
C LEU A 133 14.11 16.71 4.90
N GLU A 134 14.94 17.29 5.77
CA GLU A 134 16.31 16.76 6.00
C GLU A 134 16.29 15.36 6.61
N ASN A 135 15.36 15.11 7.55
CA ASN A 135 15.14 13.77 8.11
C ASN A 135 14.56 12.81 7.05
N ALA A 136 13.67 13.29 6.18
CA ALA A 136 13.13 12.51 5.08
C ALA A 136 14.23 12.09 4.08
N LYS A 137 15.13 13.02 3.71
CA LYS A 137 16.32 12.75 2.87
C LYS A 137 17.24 11.70 3.48
N ALA A 138 17.46 11.75 4.79
CA ALA A 138 18.25 10.73 5.48
C ALA A 138 17.64 9.33 5.32
N LYS A 139 16.31 9.19 5.39
CA LYS A 139 15.61 7.92 5.15
C LYS A 139 15.57 7.52 3.67
N LEU A 140 15.48 8.48 2.75
CA LEU A 140 15.53 8.22 1.31
C LEU A 140 16.83 7.53 0.88
N SER A 141 17.95 7.82 1.55
CA SER A 141 19.22 7.12 1.29
C SER A 141 19.15 5.61 1.56
N ALA A 142 18.32 5.17 2.51
CA ALA A 142 18.10 3.77 2.81
C ALA A 142 17.00 3.13 1.93
N LEU A 143 16.14 3.94 1.29
CA LEU A 143 14.99 3.47 0.51
C LEU A 143 15.41 2.57 -0.64
N GLN A 144 16.50 2.92 -1.33
CA GLN A 144 16.99 2.15 -2.47
C GLN A 144 17.49 0.76 -2.05
N SER A 145 18.21 0.66 -0.93
CA SER A 145 18.67 -0.63 -0.41
C SER A 145 17.51 -1.51 0.08
N VAL A 146 16.50 -0.92 0.72
CA VAL A 146 15.31 -1.66 1.15
C VAL A 146 14.49 -2.14 -0.05
N TYR A 147 14.38 -1.31 -1.09
CA TYR A 147 13.74 -1.70 -2.34
C TYR A 147 14.46 -2.88 -3.00
N GLN A 148 15.79 -2.84 -3.13
CA GLN A 148 16.55 -3.97 -3.68
C GLN A 148 16.37 -5.26 -2.88
N ALA A 149 16.43 -5.17 -1.55
CA ALA A 149 16.18 -6.33 -0.69
C ALA A 149 14.75 -6.88 -0.86
N THR A 150 13.77 -5.99 -1.05
CA THR A 150 12.39 -6.37 -1.34
C THR A 150 12.28 -7.15 -2.64
N CYS A 151 12.86 -6.65 -3.73
CA CYS A 151 12.79 -7.32 -5.02
C CYS A 151 13.36 -8.73 -4.94
N SER A 152 14.52 -8.89 -4.30
CA SER A 152 15.15 -10.20 -4.11
C SER A 152 14.29 -11.16 -3.29
N GLU A 153 13.59 -10.68 -2.27
CA GLU A 153 12.68 -11.53 -1.47
C GLU A 153 11.41 -11.90 -2.25
N LEU A 154 10.85 -11.00 -3.06
CA LEU A 154 9.71 -11.29 -3.95
C LEU A 154 10.06 -12.37 -4.97
N GLU A 155 11.20 -12.21 -5.67
CA GLU A 155 11.71 -13.19 -6.62
C GLU A 155 11.94 -14.55 -5.94
N ARG A 156 12.52 -14.54 -4.74
CA ARG A 156 12.72 -15.75 -3.94
C ARG A 156 11.41 -16.44 -3.59
N TYR A 157 10.38 -15.68 -3.22
CA TYR A 157 9.07 -16.22 -2.87
C TYR A 157 8.40 -16.88 -4.08
N ILE A 158 8.40 -16.21 -5.24
CA ILE A 158 7.88 -16.75 -6.50
C ILE A 158 8.58 -18.06 -6.87
N HIS A 159 9.90 -18.14 -6.74
CA HIS A 159 10.66 -19.36 -7.05
C HIS A 159 10.52 -20.50 -6.02
N GLN A 160 9.94 -20.25 -4.84
CA GLN A 160 9.71 -21.26 -3.80
C GLN A 160 8.30 -21.85 -3.81
N CYS A 161 7.37 -21.24 -4.54
CA CYS A 161 6.03 -21.76 -4.77
C CYS A 161 6.02 -22.78 -5.92
#